data_AF-A0A6B2EJW6-F1
#
_entry.id   AF-A0A6B2EJW6-F1
#
_cell.length_a   1.000
_cell.length_b   1.000
_cell.length_c   1.000
_cell.angle_alpha   90.00
_cell.angle_beta   90.00
_cell.angle_gamma   90.00
#
_symmetry.space_group_name_H-M   'P 1'
#
loop_
_entity.id
_entity.type
_entity.pdbx_description
1 polymer ?
#
loop_
_entity_poly.entity_id
_entity_poly.type
_entity_poly.pdbx_seq_one_letter_code
_entity_poly.pdbx_strand_id
1 'polypeptide(L)'
;MRIMKKLLVFCVFVWWSLLAGLLCDSLRHESTELLDDLSLPHHNRCEPITVSMCTDMQYNTTIMPNLIGHTKQEEAGMELVQFMPLIKVNCSPDIHFFLCTLYVPICTVLDR
;
A
#
# COMPACT_ATOMS: atom_id res chain seq x y z
N MET A 1 -50.14 -22.52 16.11
CA MET A 1 -49.42 -21.44 15.38
C MET A 1 -47.99 -21.23 15.92
N ARG A 2 -47.15 -22.28 15.98
CA ARG A 2 -45.73 -22.18 16.38
C ARG A 2 -44.78 -22.89 15.39
N ILE A 3 -45.34 -23.65 14.45
CA ILE A 3 -44.61 -24.38 13.39
C ILE A 3 -44.40 -23.48 12.16
N MET A 4 -45.38 -22.66 11.77
CA MET A 4 -45.21 -21.67 10.68
C MET A 4 -44.10 -20.66 10.96
N LYS A 5 -43.91 -20.23 12.22
CA LYS A 5 -42.81 -19.33 12.60
C LYS A 5 -41.45 -20.00 12.47
N LYS A 6 -41.34 -21.30 12.76
CA LYS A 6 -40.09 -22.07 12.59
C LYS A 6 -39.76 -22.31 11.13
N LEU A 7 -40.76 -22.55 10.28
CA LEU A 7 -40.58 -22.72 8.83
C LEU A 7 -40.13 -21.42 8.16
N LEU A 8 -40.70 -20.28 8.56
CA LEU A 8 -40.28 -18.96 8.08
C LEU A 8 -38.84 -18.65 8.49
N VAL A 9 -38.47 -18.95 9.74
CA VAL A 9 -37.10 -18.79 10.25
C VAL A 9 -36.14 -19.71 9.49
N PHE A 10 -36.49 -20.98 9.24
CA PHE A 10 -35.67 -21.90 8.44
C PHE A 10 -35.44 -21.40 7.01
N CYS A 11 -36.48 -20.89 6.35
CA CYS A 11 -36.33 -20.31 5.00
C CYS A 11 -35.41 -19.10 4.99
N VAL A 12 -35.48 -18.23 6.02
CA VAL A 12 -34.58 -17.08 6.16
C VAL A 12 -33.13 -17.52 6.42
N PHE A 13 -32.89 -18.55 7.24
CA PHE A 13 -31.54 -19.09 7.48
C PHE A 13 -30.93 -19.75 6.24
N VAL A 14 -31.73 -20.52 5.50
CA VAL A 14 -31.29 -21.18 4.27
C VAL A 14 -31.02 -20.15 3.17
N TRP A 15 -31.88 -19.14 3.02
CA TRP A 15 -31.62 -18.02 2.12
C TRP A 15 -30.43 -17.17 2.55
N TRP A 16 -30.26 -16.89 3.84
CA TRP A 16 -29.10 -16.15 4.34
C TRP A 16 -27.80 -16.94 4.14
N SER A 17 -27.83 -18.26 4.30
CA SER A 17 -26.68 -19.13 4.04
C SER A 17 -26.33 -19.20 2.55
N LEU A 18 -27.34 -19.29 1.66
CA LEU A 18 -27.13 -19.25 0.21
C LEU A 18 -26.67 -17.86 -0.28
N LEU A 19 -27.22 -16.78 0.27
CA LEU A 19 -26.81 -15.40 -0.03
C LEU A 19 -25.42 -15.09 0.52
N ALA A 20 -25.09 -15.58 1.73
CA ALA A 20 -23.76 -15.48 2.33
C ALA A 20 -22.73 -16.33 1.56
N GLY A 21 -23.13 -17.50 1.05
CA GLY A 21 -22.30 -18.31 0.16
C GLY A 21 -21.96 -17.58 -1.14
N LEU A 22 -22.96 -16.96 -1.78
CA LEU A 22 -22.78 -16.11 -2.97
C LEU A 22 -21.89 -14.89 -2.68
N LEU A 23 -21.98 -14.29 -1.50
CA LEU A 23 -21.10 -13.20 -1.07
C LEU A 23 -19.66 -13.66 -0.73
N CYS A 24 -19.50 -14.91 -0.26
CA CYS A 24 -18.19 -15.48 0.10
C CYS A 24 -17.35 -15.82 -1.13
N ASP A 25 -17.97 -16.26 -2.24
CA ASP A 25 -17.27 -16.46 -3.52
C ASP A 25 -16.73 -15.13 -4.08
N SER A 26 -17.44 -14.01 -3.88
CA SER A 26 -16.93 -12.68 -4.26
C SER A 26 -15.70 -12.25 -3.46
N LEU A 27 -15.57 -12.65 -2.18
CA LEU A 27 -14.41 -12.32 -1.35
C LEU A 27 -13.17 -13.18 -1.67
N ARG A 28 -13.33 -14.38 -2.25
CA ARG A 28 -12.21 -15.22 -2.68
C ARG A 28 -11.51 -14.68 -3.93
N HIS A 29 -12.24 -14.03 -4.82
CA HIS A 29 -11.67 -13.49 -6.06
C HIS A 29 -10.73 -12.29 -5.80
N GLU A 30 -10.97 -11.53 -4.73
CA GLU A 30 -10.12 -10.37 -4.36
C GLU A 30 -8.73 -10.77 -3.83
N SER A 31 -8.59 -11.97 -3.23
CA SER A 31 -7.36 -12.34 -2.50
C SER A 31 -6.20 -12.85 -3.38
N THR A 32 -6.45 -13.20 -4.64
CA THR A 32 -5.42 -13.77 -5.53
C THR A 32 -4.66 -12.68 -6.30
N GLU A 33 -5.25 -11.50 -6.51
CA GLU A 33 -4.57 -10.38 -7.20
C GLU A 33 -3.59 -9.61 -6.31
N LEU A 34 -3.71 -9.74 -4.98
CA LEU A 34 -2.85 -9.01 -4.03
C LEU A 34 -1.46 -9.66 -3.82
N LEU A 35 -1.26 -10.89 -4.31
CA LEU A 35 0.00 -11.62 -4.18
C LEU A 35 0.80 -11.71 -5.49
N ASP A 36 0.21 -11.35 -6.64
CA ASP A 36 0.91 -11.35 -7.93
C ASP A 36 1.59 -10.00 -8.22
N ASP A 37 1.15 -8.90 -7.58
CA ASP A 37 1.78 -7.57 -7.68
C ASP A 37 3.04 -7.41 -6.82
N LEU A 38 3.30 -8.34 -5.89
CA LEU A 38 4.57 -8.40 -5.16
C LEU A 38 5.69 -9.07 -5.96
N SER A 39 5.53 -9.25 -7.28
CA SER A 39 6.67 -9.40 -8.18
C SER A 39 7.47 -8.10 -8.18
N LEU A 40 8.15 -7.81 -7.06
CA LEU A 40 9.02 -6.68 -6.83
C LEU A 40 9.92 -6.57 -8.07
N PRO A 41 9.67 -5.60 -8.96
CA PRO A 41 10.28 -5.56 -10.28
C PRO A 41 11.77 -5.52 -10.05
N HIS A 42 12.51 -6.56 -10.49
CA HIS A 42 13.93 -6.78 -10.22
C HIS A 42 14.67 -5.50 -9.84
N HIS A 43 14.68 -5.19 -8.53
CA HIS A 43 15.11 -3.90 -8.03
C HIS A 43 16.64 -3.86 -7.91
N ASN A 44 17.32 -4.31 -8.95
CA ASN A 44 18.75 -4.62 -8.90
C ASN A 44 19.63 -3.38 -9.00
N ARG A 45 19.05 -2.17 -8.95
CA ARG A 45 19.78 -0.93 -9.14
C ARG A 45 19.35 0.09 -8.10
N CYS A 46 20.07 0.09 -6.99
CA CYS A 46 20.12 1.26 -6.12
C CYS A 46 20.66 2.44 -6.93
N GLU A 47 20.07 3.61 -6.75
CA GLU A 47 20.58 4.86 -7.31
C GLU A 47 20.79 5.91 -6.21
N PRO A 48 21.78 6.81 -6.33
CA PRO A 48 21.98 7.88 -5.37
C PRO A 48 20.75 8.79 -5.27
N ILE A 49 20.47 9.31 -4.09
CA ILE A 49 19.36 10.24 -3.89
C ILE A 49 19.70 11.58 -4.53
N THR A 50 18.84 12.05 -5.43
CA THR A 50 18.95 13.35 -6.10
C THR A 50 17.84 14.33 -5.68
N VAL A 51 16.80 13.84 -4.99
CA VAL A 51 15.71 14.67 -4.47
C VAL A 51 16.24 15.58 -3.37
N SER A 52 16.29 16.89 -3.64
CA SER A 52 16.92 17.91 -2.78
C SER A 52 16.42 17.95 -1.34
N MET A 53 15.17 17.56 -1.10
CA MET A 53 14.58 17.51 0.24
C MET A 53 15.00 16.26 1.04
N CYS A 54 15.53 15.23 0.38
CA CYS A 54 15.89 13.95 1.00
C CYS A 54 17.40 13.63 0.89
N THR A 55 18.24 14.62 0.56
CA THR A 55 19.70 14.43 0.48
C THR A 55 20.39 14.39 1.85
N ASP A 56 19.77 14.95 2.89
CA ASP A 56 20.29 14.95 4.27
C ASP A 56 19.61 13.88 5.14
N MET A 57 19.62 12.65 4.63
CA MET A 57 19.00 11.50 5.28
C MET A 57 20.08 10.54 5.83
N GLN A 58 19.67 9.60 6.67
CA GLN A 58 20.56 8.56 7.23
C GLN A 58 21.01 7.52 6.18
N TYR A 59 20.51 7.64 4.94
CA TYR A 59 20.81 6.78 3.81
C TYR A 59 20.95 7.64 2.54
N ASN A 60 21.81 7.20 1.62
CA ASN A 60 22.18 8.01 0.45
C ASN A 60 21.75 7.38 -0.89
N THR A 61 21.15 6.20 -0.84
CA THR A 61 20.73 5.44 -2.02
C THR A 61 19.29 4.98 -1.89
N THR A 62 18.54 5.14 -2.97
CA THR A 62 17.16 4.73 -3.08
C THR A 62 17.00 3.59 -4.06
N ILE A 63 15.89 2.88 -3.91
CA ILE A 63 15.43 1.86 -4.84
C ILE A 63 14.20 2.39 -5.58
N MET A 64 14.13 2.12 -6.88
CA MET A 64 12.98 2.49 -7.72
C MET A 64 12.43 1.22 -8.42
N PRO A 65 11.14 1.17 -8.78
CA PRO A 65 10.09 2.12 -8.43
C PRO A 65 9.80 2.18 -6.91
N ASN A 66 9.25 3.31 -6.44
CA ASN A 66 8.82 3.45 -5.04
C ASN A 66 7.41 2.86 -4.82
N LEU A 67 6.96 2.80 -3.56
CA LEU A 67 5.66 2.22 -3.17
C LEU A 67 4.44 2.98 -3.69
N ILE A 68 4.62 4.22 -4.15
CA ILE A 68 3.56 5.04 -4.76
C ILE A 68 3.49 4.79 -6.28
N GLY A 69 4.43 4.03 -6.84
CA GLY A 69 4.47 3.67 -8.27
C GLY A 69 5.31 4.61 -9.14
N HIS A 70 6.00 5.58 -8.55
CA HIS A 70 6.95 6.41 -9.32
C HIS A 70 8.12 5.56 -9.77
N THR A 71 8.52 5.72 -11.03
CA THR A 71 9.65 4.98 -11.60
C THR A 71 10.96 5.78 -11.59
N LYS A 72 10.87 7.10 -11.38
CA LYS A 72 11.99 8.04 -11.37
C LYS A 72 11.93 8.97 -10.17
N GLN A 73 13.09 9.31 -9.62
CA GLN A 73 13.19 10.27 -8.52
C GLN A 73 12.66 11.67 -8.86
N GLU A 74 12.79 12.11 -10.13
CA GLU A 74 12.25 13.40 -10.59
C GLU A 74 10.73 13.48 -10.36
N GLU A 75 10.01 12.41 -10.71
CA GLU A 75 8.55 12.32 -10.56
C GLU A 75 8.17 12.31 -9.08
N ALA A 76 8.82 11.46 -8.29
CA ALA A 76 8.61 11.38 -6.84
C ALA A 76 8.93 12.72 -6.15
N GLY A 77 9.99 13.41 -6.56
CA GLY A 77 10.40 14.70 -6.02
C GLY A 77 9.42 15.82 -6.34
N MET A 78 8.85 15.84 -7.55
CA MET A 78 7.81 16.81 -7.92
C MET A 78 6.56 16.68 -7.05
N GLU A 79 6.12 15.44 -6.77
CA GLU A 79 4.99 15.22 -5.88
C GLU A 79 5.34 15.54 -4.42
N LEU A 80 6.51 15.12 -3.95
CA LEU A 80 6.97 15.33 -2.58
C LEU A 80 6.99 16.81 -2.16
N VAL A 81 7.30 17.72 -3.10
CA VAL A 81 7.31 19.17 -2.86
C VAL A 81 5.97 19.69 -2.33
N GLN A 82 4.84 19.06 -2.65
CA GLN A 82 3.53 19.48 -2.14
C GLN A 82 3.40 19.36 -0.62
N PHE A 83 4.22 18.51 0.01
CA PHE A 83 4.25 18.29 1.46
C PHE A 83 5.26 19.19 2.19
N MET A 84 5.96 20.08 1.49
CA MET A 84 6.86 21.07 2.11
C MET A 84 6.23 21.86 3.27
N PRO A 85 4.97 22.34 3.18
CA PRO A 85 4.34 23.03 4.30
C PRO A 85 4.24 22.16 5.56
N LEU A 86 3.99 20.85 5.42
CA LEU A 86 3.91 19.91 6.55
C LEU A 86 5.27 19.67 7.21
N ILE A 87 6.33 19.61 6.41
CA ILE A 87 7.70 19.50 6.91
C ILE A 87 8.07 20.79 7.67
N LYS A 88 7.77 21.97 7.11
CA LYS A 88 8.11 23.26 7.71
C LYS A 88 7.35 23.55 9.01
N VAL A 89 6.07 23.17 9.08
CA VAL A 89 5.29 23.33 10.33
C VAL A 89 5.71 22.31 11.39
N ASN A 90 6.43 21.25 10.99
CA ASN A 90 6.95 20.20 11.86
C ASN A 90 5.86 19.63 12.79
N CYS A 91 4.73 19.22 12.20
CA CYS A 91 3.60 18.68 12.95
C CYS A 91 3.94 17.38 13.71
N SER A 92 4.97 16.66 13.25
CA SER A 92 5.54 15.47 13.88
C SER A 92 7.06 15.50 13.67
N PRO A 93 7.87 15.10 14.66
CA PRO A 93 9.33 15.00 14.50
C PRO A 93 9.74 14.03 13.38
N ASP A 94 8.87 13.09 13.01
CA ASP A 94 9.18 12.05 12.03
C ASP A 94 8.63 12.34 10.63
N ILE A 95 7.92 13.46 10.42
CA ILE A 95 7.20 13.72 9.15
C ILE A 95 8.14 13.75 7.95
N HIS A 96 9.31 14.36 8.10
CA HIS A 96 10.31 14.46 7.05
C HIS A 96 10.88 13.09 6.70
N PHE A 97 11.25 12.31 7.72
CA PHE A 97 11.76 10.96 7.54
C PHE A 97 10.72 10.05 6.89
N PHE A 98 9.48 10.07 7.40
CA PHE A 98 8.36 9.29 6.88
C PHE A 98 8.15 9.55 5.38
N LEU A 99 8.04 10.82 4.99
CA LEU A 99 7.83 11.20 3.59
C LEU A 99 9.01 10.77 2.70
N CYS A 100 10.25 10.95 3.15
CA CYS A 100 11.41 10.48 2.37
C CYS A 100 11.45 8.95 2.25
N THR A 101 11.13 8.18 3.29
CA THR A 101 11.09 6.70 3.19
C THR A 101 9.93 6.17 2.35
N LEU A 102 8.90 6.97 2.12
CA LEU A 102 7.77 6.62 1.27
C LEU A 102 8.04 6.92 -0.22
N TYR A 103 8.56 8.11 -0.52
CA TYR A 103 8.80 8.59 -1.89
C TYR A 103 10.20 8.22 -2.43
N VAL A 104 11.18 8.06 -1.55
CA VAL A 104 12.59 7.78 -1.88
C VAL A 104 13.09 6.68 -0.92
N PRO A 105 12.54 5.45 -1.04
CA PRO A 105 12.73 4.39 -0.04
C PRO A 105 14.18 3.91 0.03
N ILE A 106 14.59 3.44 1.21
CA ILE A 106 15.92 2.88 1.45
C ILE A 106 16.19 1.74 0.48
N CYS A 107 17.32 1.80 -0.23
CA CYS A 107 17.75 0.64 -1.00
C CYS A 107 18.24 -0.47 -0.07
N THR A 108 17.45 -1.53 0.05
CA THR A 108 17.88 -2.78 0.66
C THR A 108 18.13 -3.78 -0.46
N VAL A 109 19.29 -4.42 -0.46
CA VAL A 109 19.52 -5.55 -1.35
C VAL A 109 18.65 -6.68 -0.79
N LEU A 110 17.48 -6.93 -1.38
CA LEU A 110 16.78 -8.19 -1.16
C LEU A 110 17.61 -9.26 -1.89
N ASP A 111 18.64 -9.77 -1.21
CA ASP A 111 19.26 -11.03 -1.59
C ASP A 111 18.16 -12.10 -1.52
N ARG A 112 17.85 -12.70 -2.69
CA ARG A 112 16.99 -13.88 -2.79
C ARG A 112 17.71 -15.13 -2.29
#